data_AF-A0A1I1CQ89-F1
#
_entry.id   AF-A0A1I1CQ89-F1
#
_cell.length_a   1.000
_cell.length_b   1.000
_cell.length_c   1.000
_cell.angle_alpha   90.00
_cell.angle_beta   90.00
_cell.angle_gamma   90.00
#
_symmetry.space_group_name_H-M   'P 1'
#
loop_
_entity.id
_entity.type
_entity.pdbx_description
1 polymer ?
#
loop_
_entity_poly.entity_id
_entity_poly.type
_entity_poly.pdbx_seq_one_letter_code
_entity_poly.pdbx_strand_id
1 'polypeptide(L)' 'MFERIGATAIANQAILKCTIAGFPLTVENVILFVGDFVDPTIGACANIVEMIGMAIEEVIDCRDVIGRTAETET' A
#
# COMPACT_ATOMS: atom_id res chain seq x y z
N MET A 1 -15.00 -0.91 11.02
CA MET A 1 -15.48 -1.16 9.64
C MET A 1 -15.03 -0.06 8.69
N PHE A 2 -15.29 1.21 8.99
CA PHE A 2 -14.84 2.34 8.15
C PHE A 2 -13.31 2.51 8.09
N GLU A 3 -12.60 2.17 9.16
CA GLU A 3 -11.13 2.28 9.20
C GLU A 3 -10.43 1.34 8.22
N ARG A 4 -10.96 0.13 8.02
CA ARG A 4 -10.43 -0.83 7.03
C ARG A 4 -10.64 -0.35 5.61
N ILE A 5 -11.83 0.19 5.30
CA ILE A 5 -12.12 0.79 3.98
C ILE A 5 -11.21 1.99 3.73
N GLY A 6 -11.03 2.85 4.74
CA GLY A 6 -10.11 3.98 4.69
C GLY A 6 -8.66 3.55 4.45
N ALA A 7 -8.19 2.53 5.17
CA ALA A 7 -6.84 2.00 5.04
C ALA A 7 -6.57 1.47 3.62
N THR A 8 -7.48 0.68 3.05
CA THR A 8 -7.37 0.18 1.67
C THR A 8 -7.39 1.33 0.65
N ALA A 9 -8.26 2.33 0.85
CA ALA A 9 -8.30 3.49 -0.05
C ALA A 9 -7.00 4.29 -0.03
N ILE A 10 -6.42 4.50 1.15
CA ILE A 10 -5.13 5.19 1.32
C ILE A 10 -4.00 4.36 0.71
N ALA A 11 -3.95 3.05 0.96
CA ALA A 11 -2.97 2.14 0.37
C ALA A 11 -3.00 2.22 -1.17
N ASN A 12 -4.18 2.11 -1.79
CA ASN A 12 -4.33 2.21 -3.24
C ASN A 12 -3.82 3.54 -3.79
N GLN A 13 -4.11 4.64 -3.10
CA GLN A 13 -3.67 5.96 -3.52
C GLN A 13 -2.15 6.15 -3.36
N ALA A 14 -1.56 5.59 -2.30
CA ALA A 14 -0.12 5.57 -2.09
C ALA A 14 0.60 4.73 -3.17
N ILE A 15 0.05 3.56 -3.53
CA ILE A 15 0.58 2.71 -4.60
C ILE A 15 0.54 3.42 -5.95
N LEU A 16 -0.56 4.11 -6.26
CA LEU A 16 -0.68 4.89 -7.49
C LEU A 16 0.36 6.01 -7.54
N LYS A 17 0.52 6.77 -6.44
CA LYS A 17 1.56 7.81 -6.34
C LYS A 17 2.97 7.26 -6.49
N CYS A 18 3.27 6.12 -5.86
CA CYS A 18 4.56 5.43 -5.95
C CYS A 18 4.87 5.03 -7.41
N THR A 19 3.86 4.52 -8.11
CA THR A 19 3.95 4.16 -9.54
C THR A 19 4.20 5.39 -10.42
N ILE A 20 3.44 6.48 -10.22
CA ILE A 20 3.59 7.72 -10.98
C ILE A 20 4.97 8.36 -10.74
N ALA A 21 5.49 8.27 -9.52
CA ALA A 21 6.83 8.75 -9.17
C ALA A 21 7.96 7.87 -9.73
N GLY A 22 7.66 6.70 -10.29
CA GLY A 22 8.65 5.80 -10.88
C GLY A 22 9.47 5.01 -9.86
N PHE A 23 9.03 4.93 -8.61
CA PHE A 23 9.70 4.09 -7.61
C PHE A 23 9.30 2.62 -7.78
N PRO A 24 10.20 1.67 -7.45
CA PRO A 24 9.82 0.27 -7.31
C PRO A 24 8.70 0.10 -6.28
N LEU A 25 7.67 -0.69 -6.61
CA LEU A 25 6.55 -0.98 -5.70
C LEU A 25 6.98 -1.94 -4.60
N THR A 26 7.59 -1.40 -3.55
CA THR A 26 7.88 -2.07 -2.27
C THR A 26 7.13 -1.37 -1.15
N VAL A 27 6.87 -2.07 -0.03
CA VAL A 27 6.20 -1.49 1.15
C VAL A 27 6.91 -0.21 1.61
N GLU A 28 8.23 -0.25 1.68
CA GLU A 28 9.10 0.86 2.11
C GLU A 28 9.01 2.10 1.20
N ASN A 29 8.82 1.91 -0.11
CA ASN A 29 8.65 3.03 -1.02
C ASN A 29 7.22 3.57 -0.98
N VAL A 30 6.22 2.69 -0.87
CA VAL A 30 4.81 3.08 -0.85
C VAL A 30 4.46 3.82 0.44
N ILE A 31 5.01 3.42 1.59
CA ILE A 31 4.72 4.05 2.88
C ILE A 31 5.12 5.54 2.91
N LEU A 32 6.09 5.96 2.10
CA LEU A 32 6.49 7.37 1.96
C LEU A 32 5.35 8.27 1.46
N PHE A 33 4.40 7.70 0.71
CA PHE A 33 3.24 8.43 0.17
C PHE A 33 2.01 8.39 1.08
N VAL A 34 2.05 7.61 2.16
CA VAL A 34 0.95 7.52 3.14
C VAL A 34 0.87 8.77 4.01
N GLY A 35 2.00 9.44 4.25
CA GLY A 35 2.09 10.68 5.02
C GLY A 35 1.21 11.82 4.50
N ASP A 36 0.81 11.77 3.23
CA ASP A 36 -0.11 12.74 2.63
C ASP A 36 -1.57 12.62 3.13
N PHE A 37 -1.90 11.50 3.78
CA PHE A 37 -3.26 11.17 4.21
C PHE A 37 -3.37 10.99 5.73
N VAL A 38 -2.30 10.51 6.36
CA VAL A 38 -2.27 10.20 7.79
C VAL A 38 -0.92 10.62 8.35
N ASP A 39 -0.93 11.38 9.44
CA ASP A 39 0.29 11.70 10.18
C ASP A 39 0.61 10.55 11.15
N PRO A 40 1.69 9.78 10.91
CA PRO A 40 2.05 8.64 11.75
C PRO A 40 2.58 9.05 13.14
N THR A 41 2.89 10.33 13.36
CA THR A 41 3.34 10.84 14.67
C THR A 41 2.17 11.05 15.64
N ILE A 42 0.94 11.10 15.12
CA ILE A 42 -0.26 11.19 15.94
C ILE A 42 -0.58 9.78 16.45
N GLY A 43 -0.41 9.56 17.76
CA GLY A 43 -0.63 8.23 18.37
C GLY A 43 -2.03 7.64 18.14
N ALA A 44 -3.06 8.48 17.95
CA ALA A 44 -4.40 8.02 17.58
C ALA A 44 -4.48 7.37 16.19
N CYS A 45 -3.49 7.62 15.33
CA CYS A 45 -3.40 7.08 13.97
C CYS A 45 -2.60 5.77 13.89
N ALA A 46 -2.02 5.27 14.98
CA ALA A 46 -1.19 4.07 14.96
C ALA A 46 -1.92 2.85 14.36
N ASN A 47 -3.17 2.60 14.78
CA ASN A 47 -3.96 1.47 14.28
C ASN A 47 -4.28 1.59 12.78
N ILE A 48 -4.58 2.80 12.28
CA ILE A 48 -4.87 2.98 10.86
C ILE A 48 -3.61 2.87 10.00
N VAL A 49 -2.45 3.33 10.50
CA VAL A 49 -1.16 3.17 9.83
C VAL A 49 -0.79 1.69 9.70
N GLU A 50 -1.00 0.90 10.75
CA GLU A 50 -0.81 -0.55 10.70
C GLU A 50 -1.72 -1.22 9.66
N MET A 51 -3.02 -0.86 9.65
CA MET A 51 -3.95 -1.36 8.64
C MET A 51 -3.58 -0.97 7.21
N ILE A 52 -3.03 0.23 7.01
CA ILE A 52 -2.55 0.68 5.70
C ILE A 52 -1.34 -0.17 5.27
N GLY A 53 -0.40 -0.43 6.18
CA GLY A 53 0.76 -1.30 5.93
C GLY A 53 0.35 -2.67 5.43
N MET A 54 -0.58 -3.33 6.14
CA MET A 54 -1.11 -4.64 5.73
C MET A 54 -1.81 -4.57 4.36
N ALA A 55 -2.59 -3.52 4.09
CA ALA A 55 -3.26 -3.37 2.80
C ALA A 55 -2.28 -3.14 1.64
N ILE A 56 -1.14 -2.49 1.89
CA ILE A 56 -0.06 -2.34 0.90
C ILE A 56 0.57 -3.69 0.60
N GLU A 57 0.90 -4.47 1.64
CA GLU A 57 1.45 -5.82 1.51
C GLU A 57 0.52 -6.72 0.69
N GLU A 58 -0.77 -6.77 1.02
CA GLU A 58 -1.77 -7.57 0.30
C GLU A 58 -1.78 -7.26 -1.21
N VAL A 59 -1.70 -5.98 -1.59
CA VAL A 59 -1.74 -5.57 -3.01
C VAL A 59 -0.44 -5.90 -3.73
N ILE A 60 0.71 -5.73 -3.09
CA ILE A 60 2.01 -6.09 -3.66
C ILE A 60 2.11 -7.61 -3.85
N ASP A 61 1.69 -8.39 -2.86
CA ASP A 61 1.66 -9.85 -2.95
C ASP A 61 0.76 -10.33 -4.08
N CYS A 62 -0.42 -9.72 -4.27
CA CYS A 62 -1.28 -10.01 -5.42
C CYS A 62 -0.59 -9.74 -6.76
N ARG A 63 0.20 -8.67 -6.88
CA ARG A 63 0.98 -8.38 -8.09
C ARG A 63 2.00 -9.47 -8.36
N ASP A 64 2.70 -9.94 -7.34
CA ASP A 64 3.73 -10.98 -7.48
C ASP A 64 3.12 -12.33 -7.87
N VAL A 65 1.93 -12.65 -7.37
CA VAL A 65 1.16 -13.82 -7.82
C VAL A 65 0.83 -13.71 -9.31
N ILE A 66 0.32 -12.56 -9.78
CA ILE A 66 -0.02 -12.34 -11.19
C ILE A 66 1.23 -12.44 -12.08
N GLY A 67 2.36 -11.86 -11.65
CA GLY A 67 3.63 -11.93 -12.39
C GLY A 67 4.09 -13.37 -12.58
N ARG A 68 4.03 -14.19 -11.53
CA ARG A 68 4.42 -15.61 -11.59
C ARG A 68 3.48 -16.47 -12.42
N THR A 69 2.19 -16.18 -12.43
CA THR A 69 1.22 -16.87 -13.30
C THR A 69 1.51 -16.58 -14.78
N ALA A 70 1.80 -15.31 -15.12
CA ALA A 70 2.09 -14.92 -16.50
C ALA A 70 3.38 -15.58 -17.06
N GLU A 71 4.40 -15.81 -16.23
CA GLU A 71 5.64 -16.49 -16.63
C GLU A 71 5.49 -17.99 -16.87
N THR A 72 4.45 -18.63 -16.32
CA THR A 72 4.23 -20.08 -16.43
C THR A 72 3.44 -20.45 -17.71
N GLU A 73 2.86 -19.46 -18.39
CA GLU A 73 2.03 -19.64 -19.60
C GLU A 73 2.77 -19.35 -20.93
N THR A 74 4.09 -19.10 -20.88
CA THR A 74 4.97 -18.89 -22.06
C THR A 74 6.03 -19.97 -22.18
#